data_AF-A0A9X2RUJ4-F1
#
_entry.id   AF-A0A9X2RUJ4-F1
#
_cell.length_a   1.000
_cell.length_b   1.000
_cell.length_c   1.000
_cell.angle_alpha   90.00
_cell.angle_beta   90.00
_cell.angle_gamma   90.00
#
_symmetry.space_group_name_H-M   'P 1'
#
loop_
_entity.id
_entity.type
_entity.pdbx_description
1 polymer ?
#
loop_
_entity_poly.entity_id
_entity_poly.type
_entity_poly.pdbx_seq_one_letter_code
_entity_poly.pdbx_strand_id
1 'polypeptide(L)'
;MVRAAYDEGRPIPESLARKAAEAGDPRGMTVYGIGLGRRGAYAEAVHWLGKAAATGDLSALVVLGTVHLDHGELGEAERHFRRAADRGHDGARLALRQMRARRNGSGH
;
A
#
# COMPACT_ATOMS: atom_id res chain seq x y z
N MET A 1 27.03 19.49 4.43
CA MET A 1 27.36 18.04 4.51
C MET A 1 26.11 17.22 4.20
N VAL A 2 25.69 17.13 2.93
CA VAL A 2 24.51 16.35 2.51
C VAL A 2 25.00 15.15 1.70
N ARG A 3 25.63 14.19 2.38
CA ARG A 3 26.07 12.95 1.76
C ARG A 3 26.16 11.86 2.83
N ALA A 4 25.02 11.23 3.08
CA ALA A 4 24.93 9.91 3.69
C ALA A 4 23.68 9.29 3.07
N ALA A 5 23.87 8.61 1.94
CA ALA A 5 23.93 7.16 1.92
C ALA A 5 22.52 6.56 1.84
N TYR A 6 21.97 6.64 0.63
CA TYR A 6 20.90 5.76 0.14
C TYR A 6 21.47 4.37 -0.21
N ASP A 7 22.44 3.89 0.56
CA ASP A 7 23.29 2.75 0.21
C ASP A 7 23.39 1.79 1.40
N GLU A 8 22.37 0.96 1.52
CA GLU A 8 22.36 -0.35 2.17
C GLU A 8 20.92 -0.81 1.97
N GLY A 9 20.67 -2.08 1.60
CA GLY A 9 19.33 -2.65 1.43
C GLY A 9 18.49 -2.70 2.72
N ARG A 10 18.65 -1.73 3.61
CA ARG A 10 17.89 -1.52 4.84
C ARG A 10 16.55 -0.87 4.51
N PRO A 11 15.48 -1.31 5.20
CA PRO A 11 14.20 -0.62 5.11
C PRO A 11 14.39 0.85 5.49
N ILE A 12 13.78 1.73 4.70
CA ILE A 12 13.80 3.18 4.93
C ILE A 12 13.24 3.41 6.34
N PRO A 13 13.98 4.05 7.27
CA PRO A 13 13.47 4.37 8.60
C PRO A 13 12.15 5.13 8.50
N GLU A 14 11.17 4.86 9.37
CA GLU A 14 9.85 5.54 9.33
C GLU A 14 10.00 7.07 9.33
N SER A 15 10.98 7.59 10.07
CA SER A 15 11.30 9.03 10.11
C SER A 15 11.80 9.57 8.77
N LEU A 16 12.54 8.78 7.99
CA LEU A 16 13.02 9.13 6.66
C LEU A 16 11.90 8.94 5.63
N ALA A 17 11.09 7.88 5.75
CA ALA A 17 9.92 7.64 4.91
C ALA A 17 8.90 8.77 5.06
N ARG A 18 8.65 9.25 6.29
CA ARG A 18 7.80 10.42 6.55
C ARG A 18 8.33 11.67 5.84
N LYS A 19 9.63 11.98 6.00
CA LYS A 19 10.23 13.15 5.33
C LYS A 19 10.14 13.05 3.81
N ALA A 20 10.38 11.86 3.26
CA ALA A 20 10.24 11.60 1.83
C ALA A 20 8.77 11.76 1.38
N ALA A 21 7.81 11.25 2.15
CA ALA A 21 6.38 11.42 1.89
C ALA A 21 5.96 12.90 1.91
N GLU A 22 6.41 13.65 2.91
CA GLU A 22 6.20 15.11 3.04
C GLU A 22 6.85 15.87 1.88
N ALA A 23 7.98 15.38 1.36
CA ALA A 23 8.67 15.95 0.19
C ALA A 23 8.02 15.57 -1.16
N GLY A 24 6.96 14.76 -1.18
CA GLY A 24 6.28 14.38 -2.42
C GLY A 24 6.81 13.09 -3.06
N ASP A 25 7.74 12.37 -2.44
CA ASP A 25 8.31 11.14 -2.99
C ASP A 25 7.30 9.97 -2.90
N PRO A 26 6.91 9.34 -4.02
CA PRO A 26 5.93 8.26 -4.03
C PRO A 26 6.35 7.05 -3.19
N ARG A 27 7.64 6.69 -3.20
CA ARG A 27 8.15 5.55 -2.42
C ARG A 27 8.10 5.86 -0.93
N GLY A 28 8.46 7.08 -0.54
CA GLY A 28 8.33 7.59 0.81
C GLY A 28 6.89 7.52 1.33
N MET A 29 5.93 7.99 0.52
CA MET A 29 4.50 7.91 0.83
C MET A 29 4.04 6.46 1.01
N THR A 30 4.45 5.54 0.13
CA THR A 30 4.11 4.12 0.22
C THR A 30 4.66 3.52 1.52
N VAL A 31 5.96 3.70 1.80
CA VAL A 31 6.60 3.13 3.00
C VAL A 31 6.01 3.73 4.29
N TYR A 32 5.76 5.04 4.31
CA TYR A 32 5.16 5.70 5.47
C TYR A 32 3.72 5.22 5.69
N GLY A 33 2.93 5.10 4.63
CA GLY A 33 1.57 4.56 4.67
C GLY A 33 1.50 3.11 5.17
N ILE A 34 2.44 2.24 4.76
CA ILE A 34 2.56 0.88 5.30
C ILE A 34 2.80 0.92 6.83
N GLY A 35 3.72 1.78 7.29
CA GLY A 35 4.00 1.96 8.70
C GLY A 35 2.76 2.37 9.50
N LEU A 36 2.01 3.35 8.99
CA LEU A 36 0.77 3.83 9.60
C LEU A 36 -0.31 2.73 9.68
N GLY A 37 -0.49 1.95 8.61
CA GLY A 37 -1.43 0.83 8.59
C GLY A 37 -1.12 -0.21 9.67
N ARG A 38 0.17 -0.57 9.82
CA ARG A 38 0.64 -1.50 10.87
C ARG A 38 0.43 -0.97 12.29
N ARG A 39 0.35 0.35 12.47
CA ARG A 39 0.11 1.00 13.77
C ARG A 39 -1.39 1.21 14.05
N GLY A 40 -2.26 0.77 13.15
CA GLY A 40 -3.71 0.96 13.26
C GLY A 40 -4.18 2.37 12.90
N ALA A 41 -3.30 3.23 12.37
CA ALA A 41 -3.64 4.58 11.92
C ALA A 41 -4.27 4.53 10.52
N TYR A 42 -5.45 3.90 10.41
CA TYR A 42 -6.12 3.60 9.15
C TYR A 42 -6.35 4.84 8.28
N ALA A 43 -6.91 5.91 8.84
CA ALA A 43 -7.21 7.13 8.09
C ALA A 43 -5.95 7.77 7.49
N GLU A 44 -4.86 7.83 8.26
CA GLU A 44 -3.59 8.39 7.78
C GLU A 44 -2.93 7.46 6.76
N ALA A 45 -2.99 6.14 6.96
CA ALA A 45 -2.48 5.16 6.00
C ALA A 45 -3.18 5.31 4.64
N VAL A 46 -4.51 5.36 4.63
CA VAL A 46 -5.32 5.55 3.43
C VAL A 46 -4.97 6.86 2.72
N HIS A 47 -4.78 7.95 3.48
CA HIS A 47 -4.40 9.25 2.92
C HIS A 47 -3.04 9.21 2.21
N TRP A 48 -2.00 8.69 2.85
CA TRP A 48 -0.65 8.64 2.27
C TRP A 48 -0.55 7.64 1.12
N LEU A 49 -1.15 6.46 1.26
CA LEU A 49 -1.18 5.45 0.20
C LEU A 49 -2.02 5.93 -0.98
N GLY A 50 -3.11 6.67 -0.74
CA GLY A 50 -3.92 7.28 -1.79
C GLY A 50 -3.14 8.31 -2.60
N LYS A 51 -2.31 9.13 -1.95
CA LYS A 51 -1.39 10.06 -2.64
C LYS A 51 -0.36 9.31 -3.47
N ALA A 52 0.28 8.27 -2.92
CA ALA A 52 1.22 7.44 -3.66
C ALA A 52 0.56 6.79 -4.89
N ALA A 53 -0.63 6.21 -4.72
CA ALA A 53 -1.41 5.61 -5.79
C ALA A 53 -1.82 6.63 -6.87
N ALA A 54 -2.07 7.89 -6.50
CA ALA A 54 -2.37 8.96 -7.45
C ALA A 54 -1.18 9.29 -8.37
N THR A 55 0.05 9.02 -7.94
CA THR A 55 1.26 9.15 -8.78
C THR A 55 1.44 7.99 -9.78
N GLY A 56 0.58 6.97 -9.71
CA GLY A 56 0.66 5.77 -10.55
C GLY A 56 1.41 4.60 -9.90
N ASP A 57 1.81 4.71 -8.63
CA ASP A 57 2.43 3.60 -7.90
C ASP A 57 1.42 2.44 -7.70
N LEU A 58 1.63 1.35 -8.43
CA LEU A 58 0.80 0.15 -8.34
C LEU A 58 1.00 -0.60 -7.02
N SER A 59 2.18 -0.49 -6.41
CA SER A 59 2.45 -1.10 -5.10
C SER A 59 1.60 -0.42 -4.04
N ALA A 60 1.48 0.92 -4.11
CA ALA A 60 0.62 1.68 -3.21
C ALA A 60 -0.85 1.25 -3.31
N LEU A 61 -1.36 0.98 -4.52
CA LEU A 61 -2.71 0.46 -4.71
C LEU A 61 -2.91 -0.91 -4.05
N VAL A 62 -1.91 -1.81 -4.13
CA VAL A 62 -1.99 -3.11 -3.44
C VAL A 62 -1.99 -2.91 -1.93
N VAL A 63 -1.08 -2.12 -1.39
CA VAL A 63 -1.02 -1.87 0.06
C VAL A 63 -2.32 -1.22 0.55
N LEU A 64 -2.87 -0.24 -0.19
CA LEU A 64 -4.14 0.40 0.13
C LEU A 64 -5.27 -0.63 0.16
N GLY A 65 -5.31 -1.54 -0.82
CA GLY A 65 -6.25 -2.66 -0.83
C GLY A 65 -6.10 -3.56 0.41
N THR A 66 -4.87 -3.87 0.83
CA THR A 66 -4.61 -4.65 2.05
C THR A 66 -5.08 -3.94 3.31
N VAL A 67 -4.83 -2.63 3.43
CA VAL A 67 -5.28 -1.82 4.58
C VAL A 67 -6.81 -1.81 4.67
N HIS A 68 -7.51 -1.68 3.54
CA HIS A 68 -8.96 -1.83 3.50
C HIS A 68 -9.43 -3.24 3.86
N LEU A 69 -8.74 -4.28 3.38
CA LEU A 69 -9.06 -5.68 3.66
C LEU A 69 -8.95 -5.99 5.16
N ASP A 70 -7.89 -5.51 5.81
CA ASP A 70 -7.66 -5.67 7.25
C ASP A 70 -8.71 -4.92 8.10
N HIS A 71 -9.28 -3.85 7.56
CA HIS A 71 -10.38 -3.11 8.18
C HIS A 71 -11.78 -3.71 7.89
N GLY A 72 -11.86 -4.80 7.13
CA GLY A 72 -13.13 -5.43 6.74
C GLY A 72 -13.84 -4.76 5.56
N GLU A 73 -13.23 -3.75 4.95
CA GLU A 73 -13.76 -2.99 3.81
C GLU A 73 -13.50 -3.73 2.50
N LEU A 74 -14.13 -4.90 2.34
CA LEU A 74 -13.92 -5.82 1.22
C LEU A 74 -14.15 -5.14 -0.15
N GLY A 75 -15.19 -4.31 -0.28
CA GLY A 75 -15.50 -3.62 -1.54
C GLY A 75 -14.41 -2.64 -1.97
N GLU A 76 -13.89 -1.87 -1.02
CA GLU A 76 -12.78 -0.94 -1.24
C GLU A 76 -11.51 -1.71 -1.58
N ALA A 77 -11.20 -2.79 -0.85
CA ALA A 77 -10.05 -3.64 -1.11
C ALA A 77 -10.06 -4.20 -2.54
N GLU A 78 -11.20 -4.78 -2.96
CA GLU A 78 -11.35 -5.34 -4.31
C GLU A 78 -11.14 -4.28 -5.39
N ARG A 79 -11.68 -3.07 -5.19
CA ARG A 79 -11.52 -1.98 -6.16
C ARG A 79 -10.06 -1.61 -6.37
N HIS A 80 -9.29 -1.47 -5.29
CA HIS A 80 -7.88 -1.11 -5.36
C HIS A 80 -7.04 -2.22 -6.00
N PHE A 81 -7.26 -3.48 -5.59
CA PHE A 81 -6.56 -4.61 -6.21
C PHE A 81 -6.90 -4.76 -7.69
N ARG A 82 -8.17 -4.57 -8.08
CA ARG A 82 -8.58 -4.60 -9.49
C ARG A 82 -7.87 -3.53 -10.31
N ARG A 83 -7.83 -2.29 -9.81
CA ARG A 83 -7.15 -1.18 -10.49
C ARG A 83 -5.65 -1.45 -10.73
N ALA A 84 -4.98 -2.12 -9.80
CA ALA A 84 -3.58 -2.53 -9.95
C ALA A 84 -3.41 -3.75 -10.87
N ALA A 85 -4.31 -4.73 -10.76
CA ALA A 85 -4.33 -5.93 -11.61
C ALA A 85 -4.59 -5.60 -13.08
N ASP A 86 -5.50 -4.67 -13.37
CA ASP A 86 -5.82 -4.18 -14.71
C ASP A 86 -4.61 -3.50 -15.38
N ARG A 87 -3.68 -2.99 -14.58
CA ARG A 87 -2.39 -2.42 -15.03
C ARG A 87 -1.25 -3.44 -15.05
N GLY A 88 -1.55 -4.73 -14.87
CA GLY A 88 -0.58 -5.82 -14.96
C GLY A 88 0.18 -6.11 -13.66
N HIS A 89 -0.23 -5.59 -12.50
CA HIS A 89 0.46 -5.87 -11.24
C HIS A 89 0.15 -7.30 -10.73
N ASP A 90 1.12 -8.20 -10.81
CA ASP A 90 0.93 -9.62 -10.44
C ASP A 90 0.54 -9.83 -8.97
N GLY A 91 1.13 -9.05 -8.06
CA GLY A 91 0.76 -9.09 -6.64
C GLY A 91 -0.72 -8.74 -6.41
N ALA A 92 -1.29 -7.88 -7.25
CA ALA A 92 -2.69 -7.48 -7.15
C ALA A 92 -3.62 -8.57 -7.69
N ARG A 93 -3.23 -9.21 -8.81
CA ARG A 93 -3.94 -10.38 -9.37
C ARG A 93 -3.99 -11.52 -8.37
N LEU A 94 -2.88 -11.77 -7.67
CA LEU A 94 -2.79 -12.77 -6.61
C LEU A 94 -3.70 -12.40 -5.43
N ALA A 95 -3.65 -11.15 -4.96
CA ALA A 95 -4.51 -10.67 -3.87
C ALA A 95 -6.01 -10.81 -4.19
N LEU A 96 -6.43 -10.46 -5.41
CA LEU A 96 -7.82 -10.66 -5.86
C LEU A 96 -8.22 -12.14 -5.86
N ARG A 97 -7.35 -13.02 -6.36
CA ARG A 97 -7.62 -14.46 -6.37
C ARG A 97 -7.80 -14.98 -4.95
N GLN A 98 -6.92 -14.60 -4.02
CA GLN A 98 -7.01 -14.98 -2.61
C GLN A 98 -8.30 -14.45 -1.96
N MET A 99 -8.63 -13.18 -2.19
CA MET A 99 -9.85 -12.57 -1.67
C MET A 99 -11.12 -13.28 -2.17
N ARG A 100 -11.19 -13.59 -3.46
CA ARG A 100 -12.31 -14.34 -4.06
C ARG A 100 -12.39 -15.78 -3.55
N ALA A 101 -11.25 -16.45 -3.38
CA ALA A 101 -11.19 -17.81 -2.84
C ALA A 101 -11.70 -17.85 -1.39
N ARG A 102 -11.34 -16.87 -0.55
CA ARG A 102 -11.86 -16.75 0.82
C ARG A 102 -13.38 -16.53 0.83
N ARG A 103 -13.90 -15.70 -0.08
CA ARG A 103 -15.33 -15.41 -0.21
C ARG A 103 -16.14 -16.63 -0.68
N ASN A 104 -15.58 -17.46 -1.56
CA ASN A 104 -16.23 -18.67 -2.07
C ASN A 104 -16.03 -19.90 -1.17
N GLY A 105 -14.99 -19.91 -0.32
CA GLY A 105 -14.70 -21.01 0.60
C GLY A 105 -15.49 -20.98 1.91
N SER A 106 -16.17 -19.88 2.22
CA SER A 106 -17.06 -19.75 3.38
C SER A 106 -18.47 -20.30 3.17
N GLY A 107 -18.73 -20.96 2.03
CA GLY A 107 -19.97 -21.68 1.75
C GLY A 107 -19.70 -23.18 1.64
N HIS A 108 -19.44 -23.85 2.76
CA HIS A 108 -19.61 -25.30 2.95
C HIS A 108 -20.10 -25.52 4.37
#